data_AF-A0A965PBD4-F1
#
_entry.id   AF-A0A965PBD4-F1
#
_cell.length_a   1.000
_cell.length_b   1.000
_cell.length_c   1.000
_cell.angle_alpha   90.00
_cell.angle_beta   90.00
_cell.angle_gamma   90.00
#
_symmetry.space_group_name_H-M   'P 1'
#
loop_
_entity.id
_entity.type
_entity.pdbx_description
1 polymer ?
#
loop_
_entity_poly.entity_id
_entity_poly.type
_entity_poly.pdbx_seq_one_letter_code
_entity_poly.pdbx_strand_id
1 'polypeptide(L)'
;MPVVIEGIKEVLGGLDVIDEEMRRRIVFITEPMMRKVAAKAQGYVPGNQDVLSGWAKPISSPDIKYKPFPKYDAAVARAGIGYNRGENKTFANGWKVASYVYNASRPGAIYEVAGRLNPEGRAPFTFRHEGSGTYVKKSARSRALQEYKSNNPFASQQFVAALPKVTSQPKIKDIRGGGRKTKGRLIYRAWAEDSPEIYKAVIRAVNVTAELFNKKTEIKKAA
;
A
#
# COMPACT_ATOMS: atom_id res chain seq x y z
N MET A 1 5.46 -7.01 55.01
CA MET A 1 6.61 -7.61 54.32
C MET A 1 6.29 -7.66 52.83
N PRO A 2 7.05 -7.01 51.93
CA PRO A 2 6.83 -7.15 50.50
C PRO A 2 7.35 -8.51 50.02
N VAL A 3 6.54 -9.23 49.24
CA VAL A 3 6.99 -10.40 48.50
C VAL A 3 7.75 -9.90 47.27
N VAL A 4 9.06 -10.14 47.22
CA VAL A 4 9.89 -9.76 46.08
C VAL A 4 9.81 -10.89 45.04
N ILE A 5 9.38 -10.54 43.83
CA ILE A 5 9.41 -11.47 42.70
C ILE A 5 10.79 -11.35 42.07
N GLU A 6 11.65 -12.34 42.32
CA GLU A 6 12.98 -12.45 41.70
C GLU A 6 12.85 -12.97 40.26
N GLY A 7 13.75 -12.54 39.37
CA GLY A 7 13.83 -13.02 37.99
C GLY A 7 12.98 -12.28 36.94
N ILE A 8 12.13 -11.31 37.31
CA ILE A 8 11.35 -10.53 36.31
C ILE A 8 12.26 -9.82 35.31
N LYS A 9 13.36 -9.20 35.78
CA LYS A 9 14.29 -8.45 34.93
C LYS A 9 14.99 -9.35 33.90
N GLU A 10 15.32 -10.57 34.29
CA GLU A 10 15.96 -11.56 33.41
C GLU A 10 14.98 -12.11 32.37
N VAL A 11 13.73 -12.36 32.77
CA VAL A 11 12.67 -12.76 31.84
C VAL A 11 12.40 -11.64 30.84
N LEU A 12 12.27 -10.40 31.29
CA LEU A 12 12.08 -9.24 30.41
C LEU A 12 13.28 -9.05 29.45
N GLY A 13 14.51 -9.19 29.94
CA GLY A 13 15.70 -9.13 29.09
C GLY A 13 15.77 -10.29 28.08
N GLY A 14 15.36 -11.50 28.47
CA GLY A 14 15.26 -12.64 27.58
C GLY A 14 14.22 -12.44 26.47
N LEU A 15 13.07 -11.87 26.80
CA LEU A 15 12.01 -11.53 25.83
C LEU A 15 12.46 -10.51 24.79
N ASP A 16 13.25 -9.52 25.19
CA ASP A 16 13.78 -8.50 24.27
C ASP A 16 14.74 -9.13 23.23
N VAL A 17 15.63 -10.02 23.67
CA VAL A 17 16.55 -10.76 22.78
C VAL A 17 15.77 -11.64 21.80
N ILE A 18 14.70 -12.30 22.25
CA ILE A 18 13.86 -13.15 21.40
C ILE A 18 13.14 -12.31 20.35
N ASP A 19 12.60 -11.15 20.73
CA ASP A 19 11.91 -10.27 19.79
C ASP A 19 12.88 -9.79 18.70
N GLU A 20 14.10 -9.42 19.07
CA GLU A 20 15.11 -9.01 18.11
C GLU A 20 15.54 -10.16 17.17
N GLU A 21 15.78 -11.36 17.72
CA GLU A 21 16.14 -12.56 16.95
C GLU A 21 15.00 -12.95 15.99
N MET A 22 13.76 -12.96 16.47
CA MET A 22 12.56 -13.22 15.69
C MET A 22 12.42 -12.22 14.54
N ARG A 23 12.55 -10.92 14.84
CA ARG A 23 12.48 -9.85 13.85
C ARG A 23 13.53 -10.02 12.76
N ARG A 24 14.79 -10.26 13.13
CA ARG A 24 15.89 -10.49 12.17
C ARG A 24 15.59 -11.68 11.26
N ARG A 25 15.06 -12.77 11.82
CA ARG A 25 14.73 -13.98 11.07
C ARG A 25 13.56 -13.79 10.11
N ILE A 26 12.49 -13.13 10.57
CA ILE A 26 11.33 -12.79 9.72
C ILE A 26 11.79 -11.92 8.56
N VAL A 27 12.57 -10.86 8.80
CA VAL A 27 13.09 -9.98 7.75
C VAL A 27 13.95 -10.75 6.76
N PHE A 28 14.86 -11.60 7.24
CA PHE A 28 15.74 -12.40 6.39
C PHE A 28 14.95 -13.32 5.43
N ILE A 29 13.93 -14.00 5.94
CA ILE A 29 13.10 -14.90 5.12
C ILE A 29 12.21 -14.12 4.17
N THR A 30 11.62 -13.01 4.63
CA THR A 30 10.64 -12.24 3.85
C THR A 30 11.25 -11.33 2.80
N GLU A 31 12.46 -10.81 3.03
CA GLU A 31 13.15 -9.91 2.11
C GLU A 31 13.18 -10.38 0.65
N PRO A 32 13.65 -11.60 0.31
CA PRO A 32 13.67 -12.06 -1.08
C PRO A 32 12.26 -12.14 -1.68
N MET A 33 11.25 -12.52 -0.90
CA MET A 33 9.86 -12.56 -1.37
C MET A 33 9.31 -11.15 -1.60
N MET A 34 9.59 -10.20 -0.70
CA MET A 34 9.19 -8.81 -0.84
C MET A 34 9.84 -8.13 -2.05
N ARG A 35 11.11 -8.44 -2.33
CA ARG A 35 11.80 -8.00 -3.55
C ARG A 35 11.15 -8.57 -4.81
N LYS A 36 10.73 -9.84 -4.79
CA LYS A 36 9.94 -10.44 -5.89
C LYS A 36 8.61 -9.71 -6.10
N VAL A 37 7.90 -9.35 -5.03
CA VAL A 37 6.68 -8.53 -5.12
C VAL A 37 6.96 -7.19 -5.80
N ALA A 38 8.06 -6.52 -5.45
CA ALA A 38 8.46 -5.27 -6.08
C ALA A 38 8.74 -5.44 -7.59
N ALA A 39 9.51 -6.48 -7.96
CA ALA A 39 9.81 -6.80 -9.36
C ALA A 39 8.54 -7.13 -10.18
N LYS A 40 7.62 -7.90 -9.59
CA LYS A 40 6.32 -8.22 -10.19
C LYS A 40 5.47 -6.95 -10.38
N ALA A 41 5.44 -6.07 -9.38
CA ALA A 41 4.75 -4.79 -9.46
C ALA A 41 5.30 -3.87 -10.57
N GLN A 42 6.63 -3.88 -10.78
CA GLN A 42 7.28 -3.18 -11.91
C GLN A 42 6.81 -3.71 -13.27
N GLY A 43 6.54 -5.01 -13.38
CA GLY A 43 5.98 -5.65 -14.57
C GLY A 43 4.53 -5.27 -14.86
N TYR A 44 3.76 -4.84 -13.86
CA TYR A 44 2.38 -4.37 -14.05
C TYR A 44 2.27 -2.90 -14.46
N VAL A 45 3.39 -2.17 -14.53
CA VAL A 45 3.40 -0.77 -14.94
C VAL A 45 3.08 -0.70 -16.44
N PRO A 46 1.95 -0.08 -16.84
CA PRO A 46 1.58 0.02 -18.24
C PRO A 46 2.58 0.84 -19.06
N GLY A 47 2.56 0.68 -20.38
CA GLY A 47 3.27 1.59 -21.28
C GLY A 47 2.59 2.97 -21.33
N ASN A 48 3.31 3.96 -21.84
CA ASN A 48 2.77 5.32 -22.01
C ASN A 48 1.55 5.37 -22.96
N GLN A 49 1.42 4.38 -23.85
CA GLN A 49 0.29 4.26 -24.78
C GLN A 49 -0.91 3.52 -24.19
N ASP A 50 -0.73 2.79 -23.09
CA ASP A 50 -1.80 2.00 -22.45
C ASP A 50 -2.56 2.83 -21.39
N VAL A 51 -2.18 4.08 -21.20
CA VAL A 51 -2.88 5.05 -20.35
C VAL A 51 -3.54 6.12 -21.21
N LEU A 52 -4.46 6.89 -20.60
CA LEU A 52 -5.06 8.04 -21.28
C LEU A 52 -3.99 8.96 -21.87
N SER A 53 -4.07 9.19 -23.19
CA SER A 53 -3.08 10.00 -23.92
C SER A 53 -2.89 11.39 -23.30
N GLY A 54 -3.96 12.03 -22.82
CA GLY A 54 -3.88 13.33 -22.12
C GLY A 54 -3.06 13.32 -20.82
N TRP A 55 -2.95 12.17 -20.16
CA TRP A 55 -2.16 12.01 -18.94
C TRP A 55 -0.66 11.84 -19.22
N ALA A 56 -0.31 11.15 -20.30
CA ALA A 56 1.08 10.99 -20.76
C ALA A 56 1.60 12.19 -21.56
N LYS A 57 0.71 13.01 -22.15
CA LYS A 57 1.10 14.20 -22.91
C LYS A 57 1.92 15.17 -22.07
N PRO A 58 3.03 15.72 -22.62
CA PRO A 58 3.81 16.75 -21.94
C PRO A 58 2.97 18.00 -21.69
N ILE A 59 3.45 18.85 -20.79
CA ILE A 59 2.80 20.13 -20.52
C ILE A 59 3.07 21.05 -21.71
N SER A 60 2.01 21.58 -22.33
CA SER A 60 2.12 22.35 -23.57
C SER A 60 2.75 23.74 -23.41
N SER A 61 2.85 24.28 -22.19
CA SER A 61 3.47 25.58 -21.92
C SER A 61 4.50 25.47 -20.80
N PRO A 62 5.76 25.91 -21.03
CA PRO A 62 6.81 25.88 -20.02
C PRO A 62 6.57 26.89 -18.87
N ASP A 63 5.78 27.95 -19.10
CA ASP A 63 5.63 29.09 -18.19
C ASP A 63 4.32 29.03 -17.37
N ILE A 64 4.03 27.89 -16.75
CA ILE A 64 2.87 27.75 -15.86
C ILE A 64 3.20 28.17 -14.43
N LYS A 65 2.45 29.15 -13.89
CA LYS A 65 2.61 29.66 -12.50
C LYS A 65 2.02 28.74 -11.40
N TYR A 66 1.68 27.50 -11.72
CA TYR A 66 1.05 26.56 -10.79
C TYR A 66 1.62 25.15 -10.95
N LYS A 67 1.45 24.32 -9.91
CA LYS A 67 1.87 22.92 -9.97
C LYS A 67 0.87 22.10 -10.79
N PRO A 68 1.23 21.59 -11.97
CA PRO A 68 0.33 20.83 -12.82
C PRO A 68 0.03 19.46 -12.22
N PHE A 69 -1.05 18.83 -12.70
CA PHE A 69 -1.31 17.43 -12.39
C PHE A 69 -0.13 16.56 -12.87
N PRO A 70 0.39 15.63 -12.04
CA PRO A 70 1.58 14.85 -12.40
C PRO A 70 1.34 14.06 -13.68
N LYS A 71 2.22 14.23 -14.67
CA LYS A 71 2.15 13.51 -15.93
C LYS A 71 2.60 12.07 -15.78
N TYR A 72 2.00 11.20 -16.56
CA TYR A 72 2.37 9.79 -16.59
C TYR A 72 3.65 9.60 -17.38
N ASP A 73 4.57 8.86 -16.78
CA ASP A 73 5.71 8.29 -17.46
C ASP A 73 5.96 6.90 -16.89
N ALA A 74 5.94 5.88 -17.74
CA ALA A 74 6.09 4.49 -17.37
C ALA A 74 7.47 4.19 -16.76
N ALA A 75 8.53 4.80 -17.27
CA ALA A 75 9.89 4.60 -16.76
C ALA A 75 10.01 5.18 -15.34
N VAL A 76 9.49 6.38 -15.11
CA VAL A 76 9.43 7.02 -13.78
C VAL A 76 8.54 6.21 -12.83
N ALA A 77 7.38 5.73 -13.30
CA ALA A 77 6.46 4.94 -12.49
C ALA A 77 7.08 3.61 -12.05
N ARG A 78 7.82 2.95 -12.95
CA ARG A 78 8.52 1.69 -12.72
C ARG A 78 9.74 1.86 -11.82
N ALA A 79 10.58 2.85 -12.09
CA ALA A 79 11.77 3.16 -11.28
C ALA A 79 11.40 3.59 -9.86
N GLY A 80 10.22 4.18 -9.67
CA GLY A 80 9.72 4.56 -8.35
C GLY A 80 9.34 3.38 -7.44
N ILE A 81 9.21 2.16 -7.97
CA ILE A 81 8.85 0.97 -7.21
C ILE A 81 10.11 0.36 -6.60
N GLY A 82 10.11 0.18 -5.29
CA GLY A 82 11.25 -0.39 -4.56
C GLY A 82 10.84 -1.14 -3.29
N TYR A 83 11.83 -1.78 -2.70
CA TYR A 83 11.72 -2.45 -1.39
C TYR A 83 12.60 -1.71 -0.38
N ASN A 84 12.07 -1.48 0.81
CA ASN A 84 12.81 -0.95 1.95
C ASN A 84 12.86 -1.98 3.08
N ARG A 85 14.08 -2.34 3.51
CA ARG A 85 14.38 -3.24 4.63
C ARG A 85 14.33 -2.53 6.00
N GLY A 86 14.13 -1.22 6.02
CA GLY A 86 14.19 -0.37 7.20
C GLY A 86 12.83 -0.07 7.83
N GLU A 87 12.89 0.35 9.10
CA GLU A 87 11.72 0.76 9.86
C GLU A 87 11.13 2.06 9.33
N ASN A 88 9.81 2.17 9.39
CA ASN A 88 9.14 3.46 9.20
C ASN A 88 9.01 4.20 10.54
N LYS A 89 8.54 5.45 10.49
CA LYS A 89 8.18 6.22 11.68
C LYS A 89 7.20 5.44 12.57
N THR A 90 7.36 5.60 13.88
CA THR A 90 6.45 5.02 14.87
C THR A 90 5.04 5.56 14.64
N PHE A 91 4.08 4.66 14.51
CA PHE A 91 2.67 5.01 14.38
C PHE A 91 2.10 5.39 15.77
N ALA A 92 0.93 6.07 15.79
CA ALA A 92 0.29 6.50 17.04
C ALA A 92 -0.06 5.33 18.00
N ASN A 93 -0.09 4.11 17.49
CA ASN A 93 -0.31 2.88 18.25
C ASN A 93 0.99 2.21 18.72
N GLY A 94 2.15 2.87 18.59
CA GLY A 94 3.46 2.37 19.03
C GLY A 94 4.13 1.38 18.09
N TRP A 95 3.43 0.89 17.06
CA TRP A 95 3.98 -0.07 16.10
C TRP A 95 4.90 0.61 15.08
N LYS A 96 5.85 -0.17 14.54
CA LYS A 96 6.67 0.18 13.38
C LYS A 96 6.55 -0.89 12.31
N VAL A 97 6.61 -0.47 11.05
CA VAL A 97 6.70 -1.40 9.92
C VAL A 97 8.14 -1.89 9.82
N ALA A 98 8.37 -3.21 9.80
CA ALA A 98 9.71 -3.79 9.73
C ALA A 98 10.33 -3.73 8.32
N SER A 99 9.52 -3.94 7.27
CA SER A 99 9.91 -3.76 5.88
C SER A 99 8.69 -3.52 5.00
N TYR A 100 8.86 -2.89 3.83
CA TYR A 100 7.75 -2.57 2.95
C TYR A 100 8.17 -2.41 1.49
N VAL A 101 7.22 -2.69 0.59
CA VAL A 101 7.31 -2.32 -0.83
C VAL A 101 6.60 -0.99 -1.02
N TYR A 102 7.20 -0.06 -1.75
CA TYR A 102 6.69 1.29 -1.96
C TYR A 102 6.72 1.69 -3.43
N ASN A 103 5.94 2.72 -3.76
CA ASN A 103 6.12 3.50 -4.98
C ASN A 103 6.32 4.97 -4.60
N ALA A 104 7.52 5.50 -4.85
CA ALA A 104 7.87 6.89 -4.55
C ALA A 104 7.47 7.87 -5.68
N SER A 105 7.12 7.35 -6.86
CA SER A 105 6.73 8.17 -7.99
C SER A 105 5.28 8.67 -7.86
N ARG A 106 5.06 9.94 -8.21
CA ARG A 106 3.71 10.52 -8.31
C ARG A 106 2.83 9.79 -9.35
N PRO A 107 3.28 9.52 -10.59
CA PRO A 107 2.44 8.83 -11.57
C PRO A 107 2.11 7.40 -11.15
N GLY A 108 3.08 6.65 -10.62
CA GLY A 108 2.85 5.29 -10.14
C GLY A 108 1.91 5.23 -8.94
N ALA A 109 2.06 6.15 -7.98
CA ALA A 109 1.14 6.26 -6.85
C ALA A 109 -0.30 6.58 -7.29
N ILE A 110 -0.48 7.45 -8.29
CA ILE A 110 -1.81 7.75 -8.85
C ILE A 110 -2.40 6.51 -9.52
N TYR A 111 -1.65 5.83 -10.40
CA TYR A 111 -2.10 4.62 -11.08
C TYR A 111 -2.52 3.54 -10.07
N GLU A 112 -1.72 3.37 -9.01
CA GLU A 112 -1.96 2.41 -7.94
C GLU A 112 -3.32 2.62 -7.27
N VAL A 113 -3.68 3.87 -6.94
CA VAL A 113 -4.79 4.16 -6.01
C VAL A 113 -5.98 4.88 -6.63
N ALA A 114 -5.90 5.33 -7.88
CA ALA A 114 -7.02 5.99 -8.56
C ALA A 114 -8.26 5.08 -8.56
N GLY A 115 -9.43 5.65 -8.25
CA GLY A 115 -10.67 4.87 -8.13
C GLY A 115 -10.81 4.03 -6.86
N ARG A 116 -9.78 3.94 -5.99
CA ARG A 116 -9.82 3.13 -4.75
C ARG A 116 -10.92 3.56 -3.77
N LEU A 117 -11.21 4.86 -3.69
CA LEU A 117 -12.31 5.37 -2.86
C LEU A 117 -13.62 5.51 -3.64
N ASN A 118 -13.53 6.02 -4.87
CA ASN A 118 -14.67 6.25 -5.75
C ASN A 118 -14.42 5.48 -7.06
N PRO A 119 -14.85 4.21 -7.16
CA PRO A 119 -14.58 3.37 -8.33
C PRO A 119 -15.10 3.95 -9.64
N GLU A 120 -16.17 4.75 -9.60
CA GLU A 120 -16.76 5.43 -10.76
C GLU A 120 -16.20 6.85 -10.98
N GLY A 121 -15.09 7.17 -10.31
CA GLY A 121 -14.61 8.54 -10.19
C GLY A 121 -15.57 9.43 -9.39
N ARG A 122 -15.32 10.74 -9.42
CA ARG A 122 -16.11 11.74 -8.70
C ARG A 122 -16.63 12.78 -9.68
N ALA A 123 -17.84 12.60 -10.19
CA ALA A 123 -18.56 13.71 -10.80
C ALA A 123 -19.22 14.57 -9.70
N PRO A 124 -18.93 15.87 -9.65
CA PRO A 124 -19.63 16.80 -8.75
C PRO A 124 -21.13 16.93 -9.08
N PHE A 125 -21.50 16.63 -10.32
CA PHE A 125 -22.84 16.83 -10.86
C PHE A 125 -23.35 15.63 -11.65
N THR A 126 -24.66 15.59 -11.87
CA THR A 126 -25.33 14.78 -12.88
C THR A 126 -26.03 15.72 -13.85
N PHE A 127 -26.33 15.26 -15.06
CA PHE A 127 -27.20 16.02 -15.96
C PHE A 127 -28.57 16.22 -15.30
N ARG A 128 -29.15 17.42 -15.44
CA ARG A 128 -30.53 17.66 -15.00
C ARG A 128 -31.51 16.76 -15.78
N HIS A 129 -31.27 16.61 -17.08
CA HIS A 129 -31.89 15.66 -18.01
C HIS A 129 -30.84 15.17 -19.02
N GLU A 130 -30.94 13.93 -19.53
CA GLU A 130 -29.98 13.38 -20.49
C GLU A 130 -29.82 14.33 -21.71
N GLY A 131 -28.58 14.72 -22.04
CA GLY A 131 -28.29 15.66 -23.14
C GLY A 131 -28.48 17.16 -22.85
N SER A 132 -28.96 17.57 -21.67
CA SER A 132 -29.34 18.97 -21.36
C SER A 132 -28.20 20.01 -21.32
N GLY A 133 -26.92 19.61 -21.31
CA GLY A 133 -25.78 20.52 -21.12
C GLY A 133 -25.73 21.25 -19.76
N THR A 134 -26.78 21.13 -18.95
CA THR A 134 -26.95 21.78 -17.63
C THR A 134 -26.76 20.77 -16.50
N TYR A 135 -26.02 21.17 -15.46
CA TYR A 135 -25.56 20.30 -14.37
C TYR A 135 -26.26 20.61 -13.05
N VAL A 136 -26.61 19.57 -12.27
CA VAL A 136 -27.11 19.68 -10.90
C VAL A 136 -26.24 18.85 -9.94
N LYS A 137 -26.14 19.25 -8.67
CA LYS A 137 -25.35 18.49 -7.68
C LYS A 137 -25.84 17.04 -7.64
N LYS A 138 -24.90 16.08 -7.68
CA LYS A 138 -25.22 14.63 -7.60
C LYS A 138 -25.99 14.26 -6.33
N SER A 139 -25.80 15.00 -5.24
CA SER A 139 -26.59 14.89 -4.00
C SER A 139 -26.42 16.14 -3.14
N ALA A 140 -27.33 16.36 -2.19
CA ALA A 140 -27.22 17.45 -1.20
C ALA A 140 -25.93 17.36 -0.36
N ARG A 141 -25.40 16.14 -0.14
CA ARG A 141 -24.12 15.88 0.57
C ARG A 141 -22.89 15.93 -0.34
N SER A 142 -23.06 16.25 -1.63
CA SER A 142 -21.93 16.38 -2.55
C SER A 142 -21.05 17.53 -2.09
N ARG A 143 -19.81 17.24 -1.68
CA ARG A 143 -18.76 18.24 -1.39
C ARG A 143 -18.21 18.90 -2.65
N ALA A 144 -19.00 18.94 -3.73
CA ALA A 144 -18.67 19.69 -4.92
C ALA A 144 -18.76 21.17 -4.58
N LEU A 145 -17.71 21.94 -4.88
CA LEU A 145 -17.82 23.40 -4.82
C LEU A 145 -18.94 23.83 -5.77
N GLN A 146 -19.77 24.76 -5.32
CA GLN A 146 -20.97 25.22 -6.01
C GLN A 146 -20.65 25.81 -7.40
N GLU A 147 -19.42 26.31 -7.57
CA GLU A 147 -18.84 26.73 -8.84
C GLU A 147 -17.67 25.82 -9.22
N TYR A 148 -17.93 24.73 -9.93
CA TYR A 148 -16.85 23.89 -10.46
C TYR A 148 -16.36 24.49 -11.79
N LYS A 149 -15.40 25.43 -11.71
CA LYS A 149 -14.79 26.12 -12.86
C LYS A 149 -13.77 25.25 -13.61
N SER A 150 -14.13 24.00 -13.93
CA SER A 150 -13.28 23.11 -14.74
C SER A 150 -13.86 22.98 -16.14
N ASN A 151 -12.99 23.09 -17.15
CA ASN A 151 -13.36 22.87 -18.56
C ASN A 151 -13.83 21.42 -18.82
N ASN A 152 -13.52 20.48 -17.92
CA ASN A 152 -14.04 19.11 -17.96
C ASN A 152 -14.55 18.68 -16.56
N PRO A 153 -15.86 18.80 -16.28
CA PRO A 153 -16.45 18.38 -15.01
C PRO A 153 -16.42 16.87 -14.75
N PHE A 154 -16.24 16.06 -15.80
CA PHE A 154 -16.22 14.60 -15.76
C PHE A 154 -14.81 13.99 -15.82
N ALA A 155 -13.76 14.82 -15.79
CA ALA A 155 -12.38 14.38 -15.95
C ALA A 155 -12.00 13.23 -15.00
N SER A 156 -12.47 13.25 -13.75
CA SER A 156 -12.16 12.18 -12.81
C SER A 156 -12.86 10.86 -13.11
N GLN A 157 -14.07 10.89 -13.68
CA GLN A 157 -14.79 9.68 -14.08
C GLN A 157 -14.14 9.07 -15.31
N GLN A 158 -13.87 9.89 -16.32
CA GLN A 158 -13.13 9.48 -17.53
C GLN A 158 -11.76 8.90 -17.16
N PHE A 159 -11.05 9.56 -16.25
CA PHE A 159 -9.76 9.10 -15.76
C PHE A 159 -9.83 7.73 -15.10
N VAL A 160 -10.76 7.53 -14.17
CA VAL A 160 -10.88 6.25 -13.45
C VAL A 160 -11.45 5.14 -14.34
N ALA A 161 -12.41 5.46 -15.20
CA ALA A 161 -13.03 4.51 -16.13
C ALA A 161 -12.05 3.97 -17.18
N ALA A 162 -11.05 4.77 -17.58
CA ALA A 162 -10.00 4.35 -18.49
C ALA A 162 -8.93 3.45 -17.84
N LEU A 163 -8.93 3.31 -16.51
CA LEU A 163 -7.99 2.45 -15.80
C LEU A 163 -8.63 1.09 -15.52
N PRO A 164 -7.83 0.00 -15.40
CA PRO A 164 -8.32 -1.27 -14.90
C PRO A 164 -8.99 -1.13 -13.53
N LYS A 165 -9.79 -2.10 -13.08
CA LYS A 165 -10.29 -2.10 -11.70
C LYS A 165 -9.15 -2.34 -10.70
N VAL A 166 -9.27 -1.80 -9.49
CA VAL A 166 -8.30 -2.09 -8.42
C VAL A 166 -8.46 -3.52 -7.93
N THR A 167 -7.36 -4.23 -7.77
CA THR A 167 -7.30 -5.58 -7.19
C THR A 167 -7.48 -5.48 -5.69
N SER A 168 -8.25 -6.40 -5.12
CA SER A 168 -8.41 -6.54 -3.66
C SER A 168 -7.49 -7.64 -3.14
N GLN A 169 -6.93 -7.44 -1.96
CA GLN A 169 -6.18 -8.49 -1.27
C GLN A 169 -7.07 -9.72 -1.02
N PRO A 170 -6.57 -10.95 -1.24
CA PRO A 170 -7.33 -12.15 -0.93
C PRO A 170 -7.61 -12.25 0.57
N LYS A 171 -8.69 -12.95 0.92
CA LYS A 171 -8.92 -13.36 2.30
C LYS A 171 -7.97 -14.51 2.62
N ILE A 172 -7.19 -14.37 3.68
CA ILE A 172 -6.30 -15.41 4.18
C ILE A 172 -6.84 -15.84 5.53
N LYS A 173 -6.95 -17.14 5.75
CA LYS A 173 -7.45 -17.71 7.01
C LYS A 173 -6.64 -17.16 8.18
N ASP A 174 -7.30 -16.79 9.26
CA ASP A 174 -6.71 -16.30 10.51
C ASP A 174 -5.94 -14.96 10.38
N ILE A 175 -6.01 -14.30 9.23
CA ILE A 175 -5.39 -13.00 8.98
C ILE A 175 -6.47 -11.98 8.66
N ARG A 176 -6.36 -10.80 9.28
CA ARG A 176 -7.27 -9.70 9.00
C ARG A 176 -7.27 -9.38 7.49
N GLY A 177 -8.44 -9.52 6.88
CA GLY A 177 -8.61 -9.26 5.46
C GLY A 177 -8.29 -7.82 5.07
N GLY A 178 -7.89 -7.66 3.80
CA GLY A 178 -7.62 -6.35 3.23
C GLY A 178 -8.85 -5.45 3.18
N GLY A 179 -8.65 -4.17 3.48
CA GLY A 179 -9.68 -3.14 3.38
C GLY A 179 -9.54 -2.31 2.10
N ARG A 180 -10.33 -1.24 2.00
CA ARG A 180 -10.21 -0.25 0.91
C ARG A 180 -8.78 0.24 0.69
N LYS A 181 -8.01 0.46 1.76
CA LYS A 181 -6.64 1.00 1.70
C LYS A 181 -5.61 0.00 1.14
N THR A 182 -5.92 -1.29 1.08
CA THR A 182 -5.01 -2.34 0.58
C THR A 182 -5.38 -2.80 -0.83
N LYS A 183 -6.13 -1.98 -1.57
CA LYS A 183 -6.49 -2.23 -2.98
C LYS A 183 -5.64 -1.37 -3.90
N GLY A 184 -5.26 -1.92 -5.06
CA GLY A 184 -4.50 -1.20 -6.09
C GLY A 184 -4.20 -2.04 -7.33
N ARG A 185 -3.29 -1.58 -8.20
CA ARG A 185 -3.07 -2.15 -9.54
C ARG A 185 -1.66 -2.66 -9.82
N LEU A 186 -0.66 -2.18 -9.08
CA LEU A 186 0.76 -2.53 -9.18
C LEU A 186 1.15 -3.30 -7.93
N ILE A 187 1.51 -2.61 -6.84
CA ILE A 187 2.06 -3.22 -5.63
C ILE A 187 0.99 -4.05 -4.93
N TYR A 188 -0.21 -3.51 -4.74
CA TYR A 188 -1.30 -4.24 -4.10
C TYR A 188 -1.80 -5.40 -4.96
N ARG A 189 -1.65 -5.34 -6.28
CA ARG A 189 -1.92 -6.47 -7.17
C ARG A 189 -0.88 -7.57 -6.99
N ALA A 190 0.41 -7.23 -7.06
CA ALA A 190 1.50 -8.18 -6.83
C ALA A 190 1.43 -8.80 -5.42
N TRP A 191 1.13 -7.98 -4.41
CA TRP A 191 0.91 -8.42 -3.04
C TRP A 191 -0.30 -9.35 -2.92
N ALA A 192 -1.39 -9.09 -3.64
CA ALA A 192 -2.55 -9.96 -3.62
C ALA A 192 -2.21 -11.38 -4.10
N GLU A 193 -1.30 -11.52 -5.06
CA GLU A 193 -0.86 -12.82 -5.56
C GLU A 193 0.10 -13.53 -4.58
N ASP A 194 1.08 -12.83 -4.02
CA ASP A 194 2.17 -13.47 -3.26
C ASP A 194 1.93 -13.49 -1.74
N SER A 195 0.99 -12.69 -1.22
CA SER A 195 0.76 -12.56 0.22
C SER A 195 0.49 -13.87 0.97
N PRO A 196 -0.28 -14.86 0.44
CA PRO A 196 -0.50 -16.12 1.15
C PRO A 196 0.80 -16.87 1.48
N GLU A 197 1.75 -16.92 0.54
CA GLU A 197 3.03 -17.58 0.74
C GLU A 197 3.92 -16.80 1.72
N ILE A 198 3.93 -15.47 1.61
CA ILE A 198 4.67 -14.60 2.53
C ILE A 198 4.18 -14.80 3.97
N TYR A 199 2.87 -14.81 4.19
CA TYR A 199 2.31 -15.05 5.52
C TYR A 199 2.65 -16.46 6.05
N LYS A 200 2.61 -17.50 5.20
CA LYS A 200 3.02 -18.86 5.58
C LYS A 200 4.47 -18.89 6.05
N ALA A 201 5.36 -18.18 5.37
CA ALA A 201 6.77 -18.08 5.73
C ALA A 201 6.99 -17.29 7.03
N VAL A 202 6.23 -16.22 7.26
CA VAL A 202 6.25 -15.47 8.54
C VAL A 202 5.83 -16.38 9.69
N ILE A 203 4.71 -17.11 9.57
CA ILE A 203 4.23 -18.02 10.61
C ILE A 203 5.28 -19.10 10.91
N ARG A 204 5.90 -19.67 9.87
CA ARG A 204 7.00 -20.62 10.05
C ARG A 204 8.16 -20.02 10.82
N ALA A 205 8.58 -18.80 10.50
CA ALA A 205 9.68 -18.12 11.19
C ALA A 205 9.37 -17.91 12.67
N VAL A 206 8.14 -17.52 13.01
CA VAL A 206 7.67 -17.38 14.40
C VAL A 206 7.75 -18.72 15.13
N ASN A 207 7.21 -19.80 14.54
CA ASN A 207 7.20 -21.12 15.16
C ASN A 207 8.62 -21.63 15.46
N VAL A 208 9.55 -21.52 14.52
CA VAL A 208 10.93 -21.98 14.77
C VAL A 208 11.63 -21.10 15.81
N THR A 209 11.25 -19.83 15.95
CA THR A 209 11.80 -18.97 17.00
C THR A 209 11.26 -19.36 18.38
N ALA A 210 9.98 -19.71 18.48
CA ALA A 210 9.39 -20.26 19.69
C ALA A 210 10.03 -21.59 20.11
N GLU A 211 10.27 -22.50 19.16
CA GLU A 211 10.99 -23.76 19.41
C GLU A 211 12.42 -23.52 19.93
N LEU A 212 13.17 -22.59 19.32
CA LEU A 212 14.51 -22.24 19.78
C LEU A 212 14.50 -21.62 21.17
N PHE A 213 13.50 -20.78 21.47
CA PHE A 213 13.34 -20.22 22.81
C PHE A 213 13.11 -21.31 23.86
N ASN A 214 12.19 -22.24 23.61
CA ASN A 214 11.91 -23.35 24.53
C ASN A 214 13.16 -24.21 24.76
N LYS A 215 13.93 -24.52 23.72
CA LYS A 215 15.20 -25.24 23.86
C LYS A 215 16.21 -24.48 24.72
N LYS A 216 16.36 -23.17 24.51
CA LYS A 216 17.28 -22.32 25.30
C LYS A 216 16.86 -22.24 26.77
N THR A 217 15.56 -22.24 27.08
CA THR A 217 15.07 -22.18 28.46
C THR A 217 15.13 -23.52 29.18
N GLU A 218 14.93 -24.64 28.49
CA GLU A 218 15.13 -25.98 29.05
C GLU A 218 16.58 -26.22 29.48
N ILE A 219 17.55 -25.79 28.67
CA ILE A 219 18.99 -25.88 29.01
C ILE A 219 19.31 -25.10 30.29
N LYS A 220 18.70 -23.92 30.48
CA LYS A 220 18.89 -23.10 31.69
C LYS A 220 18.20 -23.63 32.95
N LYS A 221 17.20 -24.52 32.83
CA LYS A 221 16.58 -25.17 33.99
C LYS A 221 17.40 -26.34 34.54
N ALA A 222 18.30 -26.89 33.73
CA ALA A 222 19.12 -28.06 34.07
C ALA A 222 20.52 -27.70 34.61
N ALA A 223 20.88 -26.42 34.61
CA ALA A 223 22.12 -25.86 35.15
C ALA A 223 21.80 -25.02 36.40
#